data_AF-A0A952HLT5-F1
#
_entry.id   AF-A0A952HLT5-F1
#
_cell.length_a   1.000
_cell.length_b   1.000
_cell.length_c   1.000
_cell.angle_alpha   90.00
_cell.angle_beta   90.00
_cell.angle_gamma   90.00
#
_symmetry.space_group_name_H-M   'P 1'
#
loop_
_entity.id
_entity.type
_entity.pdbx_description
1 polymer ?
#
loop_
_entity_poly.entity_id
_entity_poly.type
_entity_poly.pdbx_seq_one_letter_code
_entity_poly.pdbx_strand_id
1 'polypeptide(L)'
;MLQPILPLILFAFVATATPGIATTLSTASGARFGFRRSVPLMIGSAAGLATVTGAAAAGLAGLLLAVPSLQLAMKIAGSLYLLWLALKIGRAGPPNLDVAMAKPNSFFGGAGIQWMNPKGWAMGLGAAASFAALADGPGQLAL
;
A
#
# COMPACT_ATOMS: atom_id res chain seq x y z
N MET A 1 -20.28 -13.63 -8.48
CA MET A 1 -19.03 -14.16 -7.89
C MET A 1 -17.90 -13.12 -7.88
N LEU A 2 -17.68 -12.29 -8.92
CA LEU A 2 -16.63 -11.23 -8.93
C LEU A 2 -17.00 -9.90 -8.25
N GLN A 3 -18.30 -9.63 -8.04
CA GLN A 3 -18.78 -8.36 -7.48
C GLN A 3 -18.21 -7.96 -6.11
N PRO A 4 -17.87 -8.87 -5.17
CA PRO A 4 -17.31 -8.48 -3.87
C PRO A 4 -15.87 -7.94 -3.96
N ILE A 5 -15.08 -8.39 -4.94
CA ILE A 5 -13.62 -8.17 -4.98
C ILE A 5 -13.26 -6.97 -5.86
N LEU A 6 -14.11 -6.61 -6.82
CA LEU A 6 -13.87 -5.47 -7.71
C LEU A 6 -13.55 -4.16 -6.95
N PRO A 7 -14.29 -3.78 -5.88
CA PRO A 7 -13.96 -2.60 -5.09
C PRO A 7 -12.57 -2.68 -4.42
N LEU A 8 -12.16 -3.87 -3.97
CA LEU A 8 -10.84 -4.10 -3.38
C LEU A 8 -9.73 -3.93 -4.44
N ILE A 9 -9.93 -4.46 -5.66
CA ILE A 9 -8.99 -4.31 -6.78
C ILE A 9 -8.85 -2.84 -7.16
N LEU A 10 -9.97 -2.12 -7.31
CA LEU A 10 -9.97 -0.69 -7.62
C LEU A 10 -9.27 0.13 -6.54
N PHE A 11 -9.57 -0.17 -5.27
CA PHE A 11 -8.88 0.44 -4.13
C PHE A 11 -7.37 0.20 -4.21
N ALA A 12 -6.93 -1.05 -4.37
CA ALA A 12 -5.53 -1.41 -4.43
C ALA A 12 -4.80 -0.74 -5.61
N PHE A 13 -5.45 -0.70 -6.78
CA PHE A 13 -4.92 -0.04 -7.97
C PHE A 13 -4.71 1.46 -7.74
N VAL A 14 -5.76 2.19 -7.35
CA VAL A 14 -5.69 3.65 -7.14
C VAL A 14 -4.70 4.00 -6.02
N ALA A 15 -4.73 3.25 -4.92
CA ALA A 15 -3.87 3.49 -3.78
C ALA A 15 -2.39 3.21 -4.08
N THR A 16 -2.08 2.26 -4.96
CA THR A 16 -0.69 1.94 -5.35
C THR A 16 -0.18 2.82 -6.48
N ALA A 17 -1.04 3.20 -7.44
CA ALA A 17 -0.67 4.00 -8.60
C ALA A 17 -0.31 5.46 -8.24
N THR A 18 -0.81 5.97 -7.11
CA THR A 18 -0.54 7.35 -6.68
C THR A 18 0.94 7.57 -6.32
N PRO A 19 1.54 8.72 -6.68
CA PRO A 19 2.94 9.02 -6.38
C PRO A 19 3.23 8.92 -4.87
N GLY A 20 4.25 8.15 -4.51
CA GLY A 20 4.70 7.96 -3.14
C GLY A 20 6.14 7.47 -3.14
N ILE A 21 6.75 7.30 -1.97
CA ILE A 21 8.20 7.02 -1.90
C ILE A 21 8.58 5.77 -2.71
N ALA A 22 7.84 4.66 -2.58
CA ALA A 22 8.12 3.43 -3.33
C ALA A 22 7.95 3.58 -4.86
N THR A 23 6.88 4.26 -5.30
CA THR A 23 6.62 4.51 -6.73
C THR A 23 7.67 5.45 -7.30
N THR A 24 7.97 6.56 -6.62
CA THR A 24 9.00 7.54 -7.04
C THR A 24 10.38 6.92 -7.11
N LEU A 25 10.77 6.09 -6.12
CA LEU A 25 12.04 5.37 -6.16
C LEU A 25 12.10 4.35 -7.29
N SER A 26 11.01 3.63 -7.55
CA SER A 26 10.94 2.68 -8.66
C SER A 26 11.06 3.38 -10.02
N THR A 27 10.42 4.54 -10.17
CA THR A 27 10.54 5.40 -11.36
C THR A 27 11.96 5.95 -11.51
N ALA A 28 12.54 6.51 -10.44
CA ALA A 28 13.90 7.04 -10.45
C ALA A 28 14.95 5.96 -10.74
N SER A 29 14.79 4.77 -10.15
CA SER A 29 15.66 3.61 -10.38
C SER A 29 15.54 3.12 -11.83
N GLY A 30 14.32 3.06 -12.36
CA GLY A 30 14.06 2.69 -13.75
C GLY A 30 14.71 3.67 -14.74
N ALA A 31 14.58 4.97 -14.48
CA ALA A 31 15.18 6.02 -15.30
C ALA A 31 16.73 6.03 -15.24
N ARG A 32 17.33 5.78 -14.06
CA ARG A 32 18.79 5.83 -13.87
C ARG A 32 19.52 4.53 -14.25
N PHE A 33 18.93 3.38 -13.92
CA PHE A 33 19.62 2.08 -14.00
C PHE A 33 18.97 1.09 -14.99
N GLY A 34 17.82 1.46 -15.56
CA GLY A 34 17.02 0.62 -16.45
C GLY A 34 16.02 -0.29 -15.73
N PHE A 35 15.05 -0.80 -16.48
CA PHE A 35 13.95 -1.62 -15.97
C PHE A 35 14.45 -2.89 -15.27
N ARG A 36 15.29 -3.69 -15.96
CA ARG A 36 15.79 -4.98 -15.44
C ARG A 36 16.50 -4.86 -14.09
N ARG A 37 17.32 -3.83 -13.90
CA ARG A 37 18.05 -3.59 -12.64
C ARG A 37 17.16 -3.07 -11.51
N SER A 38 15.96 -2.59 -11.84
CA SER A 38 14.97 -2.06 -10.90
C SER A 38 13.92 -3.09 -10.47
N VAL A 39 13.82 -4.22 -11.17
CA VAL A 39 12.90 -5.33 -10.83
C VAL A 39 13.03 -5.78 -9.37
N PRO A 40 14.24 -6.00 -8.81
CA PRO A 40 14.36 -6.40 -7.40
C PRO A 40 13.73 -5.40 -6.43
N LEU A 41 13.93 -4.09 -6.65
CA LEU A 41 13.29 -3.03 -5.86
C LEU A 41 11.76 -3.08 -5.96
N MET A 42 11.23 -3.26 -7.18
CA MET A 42 9.77 -3.30 -7.43
C MET A 42 9.12 -4.50 -6.73
N ILE A 43 9.71 -5.69 -6.88
CA ILE A 43 9.22 -6.91 -6.22
C ILE A 43 9.37 -6.79 -4.71
N GLY A 44 10.48 -6.25 -4.22
CA GLY A 44 10.69 -5.96 -2.80
C GLY A 44 9.61 -5.05 -2.25
N SER A 45 9.28 -3.98 -2.97
CA SER A 45 8.22 -3.03 -2.58
C SER A 45 6.83 -3.66 -2.60
N ALA A 46 6.55 -4.57 -3.53
CA ALA A 46 5.30 -5.32 -3.55
C ALA A 46 5.21 -6.28 -2.33
N ALA A 47 6.27 -7.02 -2.05
CA ALA A 47 6.34 -7.91 -0.89
C ALA A 47 6.25 -7.14 0.44
N GLY A 48 6.94 -6.00 0.55
CA GLY A 48 6.84 -5.09 1.69
C GLY A 48 5.41 -4.59 1.91
N LEU A 49 4.70 -4.21 0.85
CA LEU A 49 3.30 -3.79 0.97
C LEU A 49 2.38 -4.93 1.40
N ALA A 50 2.57 -6.13 0.82
CA ALA A 50 1.80 -7.30 1.17
C ALA A 50 1.99 -7.69 2.65
N THR A 51 3.23 -7.66 3.14
CA THR A 51 3.53 -7.94 4.56
C THR A 51 2.93 -6.90 5.51
N VAL A 52 3.06 -5.61 5.21
CA VAL A 52 2.43 -4.54 6.01
C VAL A 52 0.91 -4.66 6.02
N THR A 53 0.31 -4.95 4.87
CA THR A 53 -1.15 -5.15 4.75
C THR A 53 -1.61 -6.39 5.52
N GLY A 54 -0.88 -7.49 5.41
CA GLY A 54 -1.15 -8.72 6.16
C GLY A 54 -1.03 -8.52 7.67
N ALA A 55 0.01 -7.81 8.13
CA ALA A 55 0.18 -7.45 9.53
C ALA A 55 -0.95 -6.55 10.05
N ALA A 56 -1.34 -5.53 9.27
CA ALA A 56 -2.46 -4.67 9.59
C ALA A 56 -3.79 -5.46 9.68
N ALA A 57 -4.05 -6.35 8.72
CA ALA A 57 -5.24 -7.18 8.73
C ALA A 57 -5.26 -8.17 9.91
N ALA A 58 -4.16 -8.88 10.15
CA ALA A 58 -4.05 -9.83 11.26
C ALA A 58 -4.19 -9.16 12.63
N GLY A 59 -3.58 -7.98 12.82
CA GLY A 59 -3.64 -7.24 14.08
C GLY A 59 -5.02 -6.66 14.41
N LEU A 60 -5.89 -6.49 13.40
CA LEU A 60 -7.19 -5.86 13.57
C LEU A 60 -8.39 -6.78 13.33
N ALA A 61 -8.21 -7.93 12.68
CA ALA A 61 -9.32 -8.80 12.29
C ALA A 61 -10.25 -9.14 13.47
N GLY A 62 -9.70 -9.61 14.59
CA GLY A 62 -10.52 -9.94 15.77
C GLY A 62 -11.21 -8.74 16.40
N LEU A 63 -10.53 -7.59 16.48
CA LEU A 63 -11.06 -6.39 17.13
C LEU A 63 -12.16 -5.72 16.29
N LEU A 64 -12.01 -5.71 14.97
CA LEU A 64 -12.97 -5.14 14.04
C LEU A 64 -14.26 -5.97 13.97
N LEU A 65 -14.15 -7.30 14.07
CA LEU A 65 -15.31 -8.19 14.15
C LEU A 65 -16.06 -8.05 15.48
N ALA A 66 -15.33 -7.79 16.57
CA ALA A 66 -15.93 -7.61 17.90
C ALA A 66 -16.57 -6.24 18.12
N VAL A 67 -16.06 -5.18 17.47
CA VAL A 67 -16.50 -3.79 17.69
C VAL A 67 -16.83 -3.09 16.35
N PRO A 68 -18.08 -3.21 15.85
CA PRO A 68 -18.48 -2.62 14.57
C PRO A 68 -18.32 -1.10 14.48
N SER A 69 -18.45 -0.38 15.60
CA SER A 69 -18.23 1.08 15.65
C SER A 69 -16.78 1.46 15.41
N LEU A 70 -15.82 0.66 15.87
CA LEU A 70 -14.39 0.85 15.59
C LEU A 70 -14.11 0.65 14.10
N GLN A 71 -14.74 -0.34 13.48
CA GLN A 71 -14.63 -0.55 12.04
C GLN A 71 -15.08 0.68 11.24
N LEU A 72 -16.22 1.27 11.60
CA LEU A 72 -16.70 2.49 10.97
C LEU A 72 -15.73 3.67 11.20
N ALA A 73 -15.27 3.87 12.44
CA ALA A 73 -14.33 4.93 12.77
C ALA A 73 -13.02 4.82 11.96
N MET A 74 -12.47 3.61 11.83
CA MET A 74 -11.25 3.36 11.05
C MET A 74 -11.48 3.56 9.54
N LYS A 75 -12.63 3.14 9.00
CA LYS A 75 -12.99 3.44 7.60
C LYS A 75 -13.00 4.94 7.33
N ILE A 76 -13.63 5.72 8.21
CA ILE A 76 -13.70 7.18 8.09
C ILE A 76 -12.30 7.79 8.20
N ALA A 77 -11.55 7.46 9.26
CA ALA A 77 -10.22 8.02 9.49
C ALA A 77 -9.23 7.68 8.36
N GLY A 78 -9.20 6.42 7.91
CA GLY A 78 -8.37 5.99 6.79
C GLY A 78 -8.74 6.68 5.48
N SER A 79 -10.05 6.82 5.20
CA SER A 79 -10.53 7.53 4.01
C SER A 79 -10.14 9.01 4.04
N LEU A 80 -10.33 9.69 5.18
CA LEU A 80 -9.93 11.10 5.35
C LEU A 80 -8.42 11.28 5.17
N TYR A 81 -7.60 10.38 5.73
CA TYR A 81 -6.16 10.42 5.55
C TYR A 81 -5.76 10.23 4.08
N LEU A 82 -6.34 9.26 3.37
CA LEU A 82 -6.03 9.03 1.95
C LEU A 82 -6.49 10.20 1.07
N LEU A 83 -7.63 10.82 1.37
CA LEU A 83 -8.11 12.03 0.69
C LEU A 83 -7.17 13.21 0.94
N TRP A 84 -6.78 13.44 2.20
CA TRP A 84 -5.79 14.47 2.54
C TRP A 84 -4.46 14.24 1.82
N LEU A 85 -3.98 12.99 1.80
CA LEU A 85 -2.74 12.63 1.13
C LEU A 85 -2.85 12.82 -0.39
N ALA A 86 -3.98 12.45 -1.00
CA ALA A 86 -4.25 12.69 -2.42
C ALA A 86 -4.23 14.18 -2.77
N LEU A 87 -4.88 15.03 -1.95
CA LEU A 87 -4.84 16.50 -2.13
C LEU A 87 -3.42 17.05 -1.96
N LYS A 88 -2.67 16.53 -0.98
CA LYS A 88 -1.29 16.94 -0.74
C LYS A 88 -0.39 16.59 -1.92
N ILE A 89 -0.52 15.39 -2.48
CA ILE A 89 0.25 14.94 -3.65
C ILE A 89 -0.19 15.70 -4.91
N GLY A 90 -1.50 15.89 -5.12
CA GLY A 90 -2.03 16.60 -6.29
C GLY A 90 -1.66 18.09 -6.32
N ARG A 91 -1.34 18.70 -5.16
CA ARG A 91 -0.81 20.06 -5.06
C ARG A 91 0.72 20.11 -5.03
N ALA A 92 1.39 18.97 -4.91
CA ALA A 92 2.83 18.90 -5.00
C ALA A 92 3.26 19.07 -6.47
N GLY A 93 4.39 19.73 -6.68
CA GLY A 93 5.03 19.76 -8.00
C GLY A 93 5.44 18.35 -8.48
N PRO A 94 6.01 18.24 -9.68
CA PRO A 94 6.47 16.96 -10.22
C PRO A 94 7.37 16.22 -9.22
N PRO A 95 7.27 14.89 -9.14
CA PRO A 95 8.06 14.11 -8.20
C PRO A 95 9.55 14.37 -8.40
N ASN A 96 10.27 14.64 -7.32
CA ASN A 96 11.71 14.83 -7.38
C ASN A 96 12.38 13.48 -7.68
N LEU A 97 12.90 13.34 -8.90
CA LEU A 97 13.61 12.15 -9.37
C LEU A 97 15.12 12.22 -9.10
N ASP A 98 15.62 13.35 -8.55
CA ASP A 98 16.99 13.51 -8.08
C ASP A 98 17.23 12.87 -6.72
N VAL A 99 16.70 11.67 -6.54
CA VAL A 99 17.04 10.84 -5.39
C VAL A 99 18.46 10.33 -5.61
N ALA A 100 19.41 10.81 -4.80
CA ALA A 100 20.80 10.37 -4.84
C ALA A 100 20.91 8.86 -4.52
N MET A 101 20.82 8.02 -5.55
CA MET A 101 21.05 6.59 -5.46
C MET A 101 22.40 6.25 -6.09
N ALA A 102 23.34 5.77 -5.28
CA ALA A 102 24.65 5.32 -5.75
C ALA A 102 24.59 3.99 -6.52
N LYS A 103 23.56 3.16 -6.24
CA LYS A 103 23.31 1.87 -6.87
C LYS A 103 21.81 1.55 -6.87
N PRO A 104 21.33 0.63 -7.73
CA PRO A 104 19.95 0.16 -7.66
C PRO A 104 19.64 -0.41 -6.27
N ASN A 105 18.50 -0.05 -5.71
CA ASN A 105 18.07 -0.60 -4.43
C ASN A 105 17.77 -2.10 -4.54
N SER A 106 18.12 -2.84 -3.50
CA SER A 106 17.88 -4.28 -3.43
C SER A 106 16.42 -4.60 -3.11
N PHE A 107 16.06 -5.87 -3.25
CA PHE A 107 14.79 -6.42 -2.78
C PHE A 107 14.48 -6.01 -1.32
N PHE A 108 15.44 -6.19 -0.41
CA PHE A 108 15.26 -5.83 1.00
C PHE A 108 15.10 -4.32 1.22
N GLY A 109 15.76 -3.50 0.39
CA GLY A 109 15.53 -2.04 0.40
C GLY A 109 14.09 -1.68 0.02
N GLY A 110 13.55 -2.32 -1.02
CA GLY A 110 12.14 -2.18 -1.40
C GLY A 110 11.18 -2.69 -0.34
N ALA A 111 11.47 -3.83 0.30
CA ALA A 111 10.62 -4.37 1.35
C ALA A 111 10.60 -3.47 2.59
N GLY A 112 11.77 -3.05 3.06
CA GLY A 112 11.93 -2.22 4.25
C GLY A 112 11.26 -0.86 4.11
N ILE A 113 11.28 -0.26 2.92
CA ILE A 113 10.68 1.07 2.74
C ILE A 113 9.17 1.08 3.00
N GLN A 114 8.49 -0.04 2.73
CA GLN A 114 7.04 -0.13 2.92
C GLN A 114 6.66 -0.20 4.39
N TRP A 115 7.52 -0.80 5.22
CA TRP A 115 7.35 -0.80 6.67
C TRP A 115 7.47 0.61 7.28
N MET A 116 8.30 1.46 6.69
CA MET A 116 8.46 2.86 7.09
C MET A 116 7.46 3.80 6.40
N ASN A 117 6.69 3.29 5.43
CA ASN A 117 5.82 4.09 4.59
C ASN A 117 4.44 4.27 5.25
N PRO A 118 4.10 5.47 5.78
CA PRO A 118 2.81 5.70 6.42
C PRO A 118 1.64 5.56 5.44
N LYS A 119 1.87 5.75 4.13
CA LYS A 119 0.87 5.46 3.10
C LYS A 119 0.57 3.96 3.03
N GLY A 120 1.61 3.11 3.08
CA GLY A 120 1.47 1.66 3.06
C GLY A 120 0.65 1.15 4.24
N TRP A 121 0.93 1.65 5.44
CA TRP A 121 0.13 1.36 6.63
C TRP A 121 -1.31 1.84 6.52
N ALA A 122 -1.55 3.07 6.08
CA ALA A 122 -2.90 3.60 5.91
C ALA A 122 -3.71 2.79 4.87
N MET A 123 -3.06 2.35 3.78
CA MET A 123 -3.67 1.46 2.79
C MET A 123 -4.04 0.12 3.41
N GLY A 124 -3.13 -0.51 4.16
CA GLY A 124 -3.36 -1.81 4.79
C GLY A 124 -4.47 -1.76 5.84
N LEU A 125 -4.45 -0.75 6.71
CA LEU A 125 -5.48 -0.52 7.74
C LEU A 125 -6.83 -0.18 7.12
N GLY A 126 -6.85 0.68 6.10
CA GLY A 126 -8.06 1.06 5.37
C GLY A 126 -8.68 -0.13 4.62
N ALA A 127 -7.84 -0.96 4.00
CA ALA A 127 -8.28 -2.18 3.34
C ALA A 127 -8.85 -3.19 4.35
N ALA A 128 -8.13 -3.45 5.45
CA ALA A 128 -8.58 -4.33 6.51
C ALA A 128 -9.93 -3.88 7.09
N ALA A 129 -10.08 -2.60 7.41
CA ALA A 129 -11.34 -2.07 7.92
C ALA A 129 -12.48 -2.17 6.90
N SER A 130 -12.22 -1.77 5.65
CA SER A 130 -13.23 -1.65 4.59
C SER A 130 -13.70 -2.99 4.05
N PHE A 131 -12.80 -3.97 3.98
CA PHE A 131 -12.98 -5.24 3.29
C PHE A 131 -12.88 -6.47 4.20
N ALA A 132 -12.86 -6.30 5.54
CA ALA A 132 -12.84 -7.42 6.50
C ALA A 132 -13.91 -8.49 6.21
N ALA A 133 -15.10 -8.08 5.79
CA ALA A 133 -16.22 -8.98 5.48
C ALA A 133 -16.08 -9.73 4.15
N LEU A 134 -15.03 -9.46 3.35
CA LEU A 134 -14.75 -10.24 2.13
C LEU A 134 -14.00 -11.54 2.41
N ALA A 135 -13.48 -11.73 3.62
CA ALA A 135 -12.80 -12.95 4.03
C ALA A 135 -13.56 -13.60 5.19
N ASP A 136 -14.23 -14.72 4.94
CA ASP A 136 -14.88 -15.52 6.00
C ASP A 136 -13.85 -16.29 6.86
N GLY A 137 -12.55 -16.18 6.52
CA GLY A 137 -11.43 -16.70 7.29
C GLY A 137 -10.06 -16.33 6.68
N PRO A 138 -8.96 -16.47 7.45
CA PRO A 138 -7.62 -16.01 7.06
C PRO A 138 -7.00 -16.70 5.82
N GLY A 139 -7.60 -17.78 5.31
CA GLY A 139 -7.07 -18.57 4.18
C GLY A 139 -7.77 -18.39 2.83
N GLN A 140 -8.86 -17.62 2.75
CA GLN A 140 -9.71 -17.63 1.54
C GLN A 140 -9.28 -16.68 0.42
N LEU A 141 -8.41 -15.71 0.70
CA LEU A 141 -7.89 -14.77 -0.31
C LEU A 141 -6.59 -15.26 -0.98
N ALA A 142 -6.16 -16.50 -0.68
CA ALA A 142 -4.95 -17.11 -1.21
C ALA A 142 -5.17 -17.98 -2.47
N LEU A 143 -6.40 -18.02 -3.01
CA LEU A 143 -6.81 -18.72 -4.22
C LEU A 143 -7.44 -17.75 -5.23
#